data_AF-A0A937Z307-F1
#
_entry.id   AF-A0A937Z307-F1
#
_cell.length_a   1.000
_cell.length_b   1.000
_cell.length_c   1.000
_cell.angle_alpha   90.00
_cell.angle_beta   90.00
_cell.angle_gamma   90.00
#
_symmetry.space_group_name_H-M   'P 1'
#
loop_
_entity.id
_entity.type
_entity.pdbx_description
1 polymer ?
#
loop_
_entity_poly.entity_id
_entity_poly.type
_entity_poly.pdbx_seq_one_letter_code
_entity_poly.pdbx_strand_id
1 'polypeptide(L)'
;MDEYFDLGHYSRPVTTTSAETQLWFDRGLAWTYGFNHDEAIRCFEQAAIHDSRCAMAQWGIAYAAGPNYNKQWKAFDVIDLEKSLNLAHSATQRALALADRATPWEQAIIGPLAERYPSNDASSVTPIWNESYAVAMRKAYLDHVP
;
A
#
# COMPACT_ATOMS: atom_id res chain seq x y z
N MET A 1 -22.66 -5.91 17.87
CA MET A 1 -21.43 -5.74 17.09
C MET A 1 -20.41 -5.31 18.11
N ASP A 2 -19.46 -6.17 18.45
CA ASP A 2 -18.41 -5.77 19.37
C ASP A 2 -17.68 -4.58 18.76
N GLU A 3 -17.40 -3.57 19.57
CA GLU A 3 -16.72 -2.36 19.15
C GLU A 3 -15.36 -2.76 18.53
N TYR A 4 -15.05 -2.23 17.35
CA TYR A 4 -13.77 -2.53 16.69
C TYR A 4 -12.61 -2.08 17.59
N PHE A 5 -11.48 -2.77 17.53
CA PHE A 5 -10.32 -2.47 18.37
C PHE A 5 -9.92 -0.98 18.29
N ASP A 6 -9.74 -0.34 19.45
CA ASP A 6 -9.36 1.07 19.53
C ASP A 6 -7.88 1.26 19.13
N LEU A 7 -7.66 1.94 18.00
CA LEU A 7 -6.35 2.24 17.42
C LEU A 7 -5.95 3.71 17.63
N GLY A 8 -6.72 4.47 18.42
CA GLY A 8 -6.55 5.90 18.61
C GLY A 8 -7.12 6.74 17.46
N HIS A 9 -6.62 7.98 17.33
CA HIS A 9 -7.21 9.02 16.47
C HIS A 9 -6.28 9.51 15.37
N TYR A 10 -5.23 8.76 15.03
CA TYR A 10 -4.37 9.12 13.91
C TYR A 10 -5.17 9.11 12.61
N SER A 11 -5.00 10.16 11.80
CA SER A 11 -5.61 10.24 10.48
C SER A 11 -4.66 10.86 9.47
N ARG A 12 -4.67 10.32 8.25
CA ARG A 12 -4.02 10.91 7.09
C ARG A 12 -5.09 11.08 6.01
N PRO A 13 -5.62 12.30 5.81
CA PRO A 13 -6.66 12.54 4.80
C PRO A 13 -6.22 12.07 3.42
N VAL A 14 -7.05 11.28 2.74
CA VAL A 14 -6.83 10.83 1.37
C VAL A 14 -7.96 11.29 0.45
N THR A 15 -7.73 11.26 -0.86
CA THR A 15 -8.75 11.61 -1.85
C THR A 15 -9.88 10.58 -1.85
N THR A 16 -10.94 10.90 -1.13
CA THR A 16 -12.22 10.20 -1.12
C THR A 16 -13.30 11.13 -0.54
N THR A 17 -14.56 10.88 -0.88
CA THR A 17 -15.73 11.51 -0.22
C THR A 17 -16.40 10.58 0.78
N SER A 18 -15.93 9.34 0.90
CA SER A 18 -16.49 8.31 1.78
C SER A 18 -15.82 8.38 3.15
N ALA A 19 -16.62 8.67 4.19
CA ALA A 19 -16.13 8.71 5.56
C ALA A 19 -15.65 7.32 6.02
N GLU A 20 -16.32 6.27 5.56
CA GLU A 20 -15.97 4.89 5.80
C GLU A 20 -14.63 4.52 5.15
N THR A 21 -14.38 5.00 3.92
CA THR A 21 -13.07 4.80 3.26
C THR A 21 -11.95 5.46 4.04
N GLN A 22 -12.15 6.71 4.50
CA GLN A 22 -11.15 7.41 5.31
C GLN A 22 -10.89 6.66 6.63
N LEU A 23 -11.94 6.23 7.33
CA LEU A 23 -11.84 5.47 8.57
C LEU A 23 -11.04 4.17 8.39
N TRP A 24 -11.38 3.39 7.38
CA TRP A 24 -10.70 2.12 7.10
C TRP A 24 -9.27 2.31 6.60
N PHE A 25 -9.00 3.37 5.84
CA PHE A 25 -7.65 3.73 5.44
C PHE A 25 -6.77 4.08 6.65
N ASP A 26 -7.28 4.89 7.57
CA ASP A 26 -6.57 5.28 8.80
C ASP A 26 -6.27 4.07 9.69
N ARG A 27 -7.24 3.14 9.83
CA ARG A 27 -7.02 1.86 10.52
C ARG A 27 -5.94 1.02 9.83
N GLY A 28 -5.95 0.95 8.50
CA GLY A 28 -4.93 0.25 7.73
C GLY A 28 -3.53 0.81 7.97
N LEU A 29 -3.38 2.13 8.04
CA LEU A 29 -2.11 2.76 8.41
C LEU A 29 -1.70 2.41 9.84
N ALA A 30 -2.62 2.50 10.80
CA ALA A 30 -2.34 2.16 12.20
C ALA A 30 -1.86 0.71 12.36
N TRP A 31 -2.53 -0.25 11.71
CA TRP A 31 -2.08 -1.65 11.71
C TRP A 31 -0.76 -1.87 11.00
N THR A 32 -0.50 -1.12 9.93
CA THR A 32 0.79 -1.17 9.25
C THR A 32 1.92 -0.69 10.16
N TYR A 33 1.70 0.40 10.91
CA TYR A 33 2.65 0.90 11.90
C TYR A 33 2.81 -0.02 13.11
N GLY A 34 1.75 -0.77 13.44
CA GLY A 34 1.79 -1.86 14.42
C GLY A 34 2.36 -3.18 13.91
N PHE A 35 2.88 -3.23 12.67
CA PHE A 35 3.41 -4.44 12.00
C PHE A 35 2.42 -5.60 11.85
N ASN A 36 1.11 -5.34 11.92
CA ASN A 36 0.07 -6.31 11.59
C ASN A 36 -0.37 -6.14 10.13
N HIS A 37 0.42 -6.71 9.22
CA HIS A 37 0.22 -6.55 7.78
C HIS A 37 -1.07 -7.19 7.26
N ASP A 38 -1.48 -8.33 7.81
CA ASP A 38 -2.71 -9.03 7.38
C ASP A 38 -3.96 -8.22 7.71
N GLU A 39 -4.04 -7.65 8.92
CA GLU A 39 -5.16 -6.80 9.29
C GLU A 39 -5.12 -5.44 8.58
N ALA A 40 -3.92 -4.90 8.30
CA ALA A 40 -3.77 -3.72 7.47
C ALA A 40 -4.34 -3.93 6.06
N ILE A 41 -4.01 -5.05 5.40
CA ILE A 41 -4.56 -5.40 4.07
C ILE A 41 -6.08 -5.45 4.13
N ARG A 42 -6.66 -6.13 5.11
CA ARG A 42 -8.12 -6.19 5.28
C ARG A 42 -8.76 -4.81 5.43
N CYS A 43 -8.14 -3.93 6.21
CA CYS A 43 -8.62 -2.56 6.38
C CYS A 43 -8.58 -1.80 5.05
N PHE A 44 -7.48 -1.90 4.28
CA PHE A 44 -7.40 -1.24 2.98
C PHE A 44 -8.37 -1.84 1.94
N GLU A 45 -8.66 -3.15 2.00
CA GLU A 45 -9.70 -3.79 1.21
C GLU A 45 -11.09 -3.26 1.57
N GLN A 46 -11.41 -3.09 2.87
CA GLN A 46 -12.65 -2.44 3.30
C GLN A 46 -12.74 -0.99 2.79
N ALA A 47 -11.64 -0.24 2.86
CA ALA A 47 -11.60 1.12 2.32
C ALA A 47 -11.93 1.15 0.82
N ALA A 48 -11.41 0.19 0.05
CA ALA A 48 -11.68 0.02 -1.38
C ALA A 48 -13.10 -0.48 -1.69
N ILE A 49 -13.75 -1.21 -0.77
CA ILE A 49 -15.17 -1.59 -0.91
C ILE A 49 -16.07 -0.36 -0.80
N HIS A 50 -15.78 0.54 0.15
CA HIS A 50 -16.56 1.75 0.36
C HIS A 50 -16.32 2.82 -0.72
N ASP A 51 -15.13 2.87 -1.32
CA ASP A 51 -14.82 3.70 -2.47
C ASP A 51 -13.85 2.98 -3.41
N SER A 52 -14.40 2.35 -4.45
CA SER A 52 -13.63 1.62 -5.45
C SER A 52 -12.74 2.50 -6.33
N ARG A 53 -12.88 3.83 -6.23
CA ARG A 53 -12.08 4.82 -6.95
C ARG A 53 -10.99 5.44 -6.07
N CYS A 54 -10.88 5.06 -4.79
CA CYS A 54 -9.83 5.55 -3.90
C CYS A 54 -8.48 4.93 -4.26
N ALA A 55 -7.59 5.72 -4.87
CA ALA A 55 -6.25 5.27 -5.26
C ALA A 55 -5.41 4.84 -4.04
N MET A 56 -5.56 5.54 -2.92
CA MET A 56 -4.80 5.28 -1.70
C MET A 56 -5.21 3.99 -0.98
N ALA A 57 -6.45 3.54 -1.11
CA ALA A 57 -6.84 2.21 -0.63
C ALA A 57 -6.07 1.11 -1.39
N GLN A 58 -5.94 1.23 -2.72
CA GLN A 58 -5.14 0.29 -3.51
C GLN A 58 -3.64 0.39 -3.21
N TRP A 59 -3.12 1.61 -3.01
CA TRP A 59 -1.75 1.81 -2.53
C TRP A 59 -1.51 1.10 -1.20
N GLY A 60 -2.45 1.19 -0.26
CA GLY A 60 -2.34 0.56 1.06
C GLY A 60 -2.27 -0.96 0.98
N ILE A 61 -3.10 -1.59 0.14
CA ILE A 61 -3.05 -3.03 -0.13
C ILE A 61 -1.65 -3.41 -0.65
N ALA A 62 -1.14 -2.70 -1.66
CA ALA A 62 0.18 -2.97 -2.22
C ALA A 62 1.31 -2.74 -1.21
N TYR A 63 1.21 -1.70 -0.40
CA TYR A 63 2.20 -1.35 0.61
C TYR A 63 2.29 -2.42 1.71
N ALA A 64 1.15 -2.93 2.19
CA ALA A 64 1.09 -3.91 3.26
C ALA A 64 1.39 -5.35 2.80
N ALA A 65 1.10 -5.70 1.54
CA ALA A 65 1.26 -7.06 1.01
C ALA A 65 2.70 -7.50 0.72
N GLY A 66 3.60 -6.56 0.46
CA GLY A 66 4.98 -6.86 0.09
C GLY A 66 5.95 -6.97 1.26
N PRO A 67 7.27 -6.93 0.99
CA PRO A 67 8.30 -7.16 1.99
C PRO A 67 8.37 -5.98 2.94
N ASN A 68 8.73 -6.25 4.18
CA ASN A 68 8.96 -5.25 5.20
C ASN A 68 10.29 -5.49 5.90
N TYR A 69 10.61 -4.68 6.91
CA TYR A 69 11.87 -4.78 7.64
C TYR A 69 12.07 -6.17 8.28
N ASN A 70 11.00 -6.79 8.78
CA ASN A 70 11.03 -8.09 9.47
C ASN A 70 10.91 -9.29 8.52
N LYS A 71 10.23 -9.13 7.37
CA LYS A 71 10.04 -10.17 6.35
C LYS A 71 10.48 -9.64 4.98
N GLN A 72 11.76 -9.80 4.68
CA GLN A 72 12.32 -9.51 3.34
C GLN A 72 11.90 -10.60 2.35
N TRP A 73 11.93 -10.34 1.03
CA TRP A 73 11.52 -11.30 0.00
C TRP A 73 12.13 -12.70 0.15
N LYS A 74 13.41 -12.79 0.51
CA LYS A 74 14.12 -14.06 0.75
C LYS A 74 13.55 -14.91 1.90
N ALA A 75 12.71 -14.33 2.76
CA ALA A 75 12.07 -14.99 3.89
C ALA A 75 10.64 -15.46 3.58
N PHE A 76 10.14 -15.21 2.37
CA PHE A 76 8.89 -15.78 1.89
C PHE A 76 9.18 -17.17 1.32
N ASP A 77 8.36 -18.15 1.69
CA ASP A 77 8.31 -19.40 0.91
C ASP A 77 7.64 -19.15 -0.45
N VAL A 78 7.68 -20.15 -1.33
CA VAL A 78 7.19 -20.01 -2.71
C VAL A 78 5.71 -19.63 -2.76
N ILE A 79 4.87 -20.23 -1.90
CA ILE A 79 3.43 -20.02 -1.90
C ILE A 79 3.11 -18.61 -1.39
N ASP A 80 3.75 -18.23 -0.29
CA ASP A 80 3.63 -16.90 0.30
C ASP A 80 4.11 -15.82 -0.68
N LEU A 81 5.25 -16.06 -1.36
CA LEU A 81 5.83 -15.12 -2.31
C LEU A 81 4.88 -14.88 -3.49
N GLU A 82 4.39 -15.94 -4.13
CA GLU A 82 3.47 -15.83 -5.26
C GLU A 82 2.18 -15.12 -4.86
N LYS A 83 1.60 -15.46 -3.71
CA LYS A 83 0.37 -14.83 -3.21
C LYS A 83 0.57 -13.34 -2.95
N SER A 84 1.58 -12.99 -2.15
CA SER A 84 1.89 -11.60 -1.79
C SER A 84 2.23 -10.76 -3.02
N LEU A 85 3.03 -11.31 -3.94
CA LEU A 85 3.45 -10.59 -5.13
C LEU A 85 2.29 -10.35 -6.09
N ASN A 86 1.43 -11.34 -6.32
CA ASN A 86 0.23 -11.17 -7.14
C ASN A 86 -0.69 -10.09 -6.57
N LEU A 87 -0.93 -10.11 -5.25
CA LEU A 87 -1.75 -9.09 -4.59
C LEU A 87 -1.13 -7.69 -4.73
N ALA A 88 0.15 -7.56 -4.41
CA ALA A 88 0.86 -6.28 -4.43
C ALA A 88 0.95 -5.69 -5.84
N HIS A 89 1.29 -6.51 -6.84
CA HIS A 89 1.34 -6.08 -8.24
C HIS A 89 -0.05 -5.66 -8.73
N SER A 90 -1.08 -6.48 -8.48
CA SER A 90 -2.45 -6.18 -8.91
C SER A 90 -3.00 -4.88 -8.29
N ALA A 91 -2.77 -4.68 -6.99
CA ALA A 91 -3.14 -3.45 -6.30
C ALA A 91 -2.35 -2.25 -6.79
N THR A 92 -1.06 -2.42 -7.11
CA THR A 92 -0.22 -1.39 -7.73
C THR A 92 -0.79 -0.92 -9.07
N GLN A 93 -1.14 -1.84 -9.96
CA GLN A 93 -1.72 -1.49 -11.26
C GLN A 93 -3.05 -0.71 -11.10
N ARG A 94 -3.88 -1.09 -10.13
CA ARG A 94 -5.12 -0.35 -9.83
C ARG A 94 -4.85 1.03 -9.22
N ALA A 95 -3.88 1.16 -8.32
CA ALA A 95 -3.48 2.44 -7.74
C ALA A 95 -2.99 3.41 -8.83
N LEU A 96 -2.12 2.93 -9.72
CA LEU A 96 -1.62 3.71 -10.86
C LEU A 96 -2.75 4.16 -11.80
N ALA A 97 -3.70 3.28 -12.11
CA ALA A 97 -4.86 3.61 -12.96
C ALA A 97 -5.80 4.65 -12.33
N LEU A 98 -5.75 4.85 -11.01
CA LEU A 98 -6.56 5.81 -10.28
C LEU A 98 -5.77 7.08 -9.90
N ALA A 99 -4.46 7.11 -10.12
CA ALA A 99 -3.55 8.14 -9.61
C ALA A 99 -3.92 9.55 -10.07
N ASP A 100 -4.36 9.73 -11.31
CA ASP A 100 -4.74 11.04 -11.89
C ASP A 100 -5.86 11.76 -11.11
N ARG A 101 -6.60 11.04 -10.27
CA ARG A 101 -7.66 11.59 -9.42
C ARG A 101 -7.17 12.02 -8.05
N ALA A 102 -5.99 11.56 -7.66
CA ALA A 102 -5.43 11.78 -6.34
C ALA A 102 -4.72 13.14 -6.28
N THR A 103 -4.47 13.63 -5.08
CA THR A 103 -3.67 14.84 -4.84
C THR A 103 -2.19 14.63 -5.20
N PRO A 104 -1.40 15.70 -5.39
CA PRO A 104 0.00 15.58 -5.80
C PRO A 104 0.85 14.66 -4.90
N TRP A 105 0.70 14.75 -3.57
CA TRP A 105 1.48 13.92 -2.65
C TRP A 105 1.07 12.43 -2.71
N GLU A 106 -0.20 12.13 -2.97
CA GLU A 106 -0.67 10.75 -3.16
C GLU A 106 -0.11 10.17 -4.45
N GLN A 107 -0.17 10.93 -5.56
CA GLN A 107 0.46 10.54 -6.83
C GLN A 107 1.95 10.25 -6.65
N ALA A 108 2.63 11.09 -5.87
CA ALA A 108 4.06 10.97 -5.61
C ALA A 108 4.45 9.68 -4.87
N ILE A 109 3.57 9.13 -4.01
CA ILE A 109 3.83 7.86 -3.30
C ILE A 109 3.22 6.64 -4.00
N ILE A 110 2.25 6.83 -4.89
CA ILE A 110 1.71 5.78 -5.76
C ILE A 110 2.70 5.39 -6.84
N GLY A 111 3.29 6.37 -7.54
CA GLY A 111 4.23 6.13 -8.65
C GLY A 111 5.36 5.14 -8.31
N PRO A 112 6.07 5.30 -7.18
CA PRO A 112 7.13 4.39 -6.75
C PRO A 112 6.73 2.91 -6.63
N LEU A 113 5.44 2.58 -6.45
CA LEU A 113 5.00 1.18 -6.41
C LEU A 113 5.32 0.42 -7.70
N ALA A 114 5.38 1.10 -8.85
CA ALA A 114 5.77 0.48 -10.13
C ALA A 114 7.19 -0.11 -10.08
N GLU A 115 8.10 0.51 -9.32
CA GLU A 115 9.46 0.02 -9.10
C GLU A 115 9.51 -1.10 -8.06
N ARG A 116 8.59 -1.07 -7.08
CA ARG A 116 8.53 -2.06 -6.00
C ARG A 116 7.91 -3.38 -6.47
N TYR A 117 6.95 -3.31 -7.38
CA TYR A 117 6.19 -4.46 -7.89
C TYR A 117 6.03 -4.40 -9.43
N PRO A 118 7.13 -4.40 -10.21
CA PRO A 118 7.08 -4.25 -11.67
C PRO A 118 6.50 -5.47 -12.40
N SER A 119 6.49 -6.64 -11.75
CA SER A 119 5.96 -7.90 -12.30
C SER A 119 5.27 -8.71 -11.20
N ASN A 120 4.34 -9.58 -11.58
CA ASN A 120 3.77 -10.59 -10.69
C ASN A 120 4.44 -11.98 -10.79
N ASP A 121 5.48 -12.10 -11.62
CA ASP A 121 6.29 -13.32 -11.74
C ASP A 121 7.30 -13.40 -10.57
N ALA A 122 7.11 -14.39 -9.70
CA ALA A 122 7.97 -14.62 -8.54
C ALA A 122 9.43 -14.88 -8.91
N SER A 123 9.70 -15.44 -10.10
CA SER A 123 11.07 -15.68 -10.56
C SER A 123 11.83 -14.40 -10.95
N SER A 124 11.09 -13.31 -11.17
CA SER A 124 11.64 -11.99 -11.49
C SER A 124 12.03 -11.19 -10.25
N VAL A 125 11.72 -11.64 -9.03
CA VAL A 125 12.00 -10.90 -7.79
C VAL A 125 13.50 -10.84 -7.52
N THR A 126 14.02 -9.63 -7.40
CA THR A 126 15.44 -9.36 -7.14
C THR A 126 15.61 -8.19 -6.17
N PRO A 127 16.72 -8.12 -5.39
CA PRO A 127 16.99 -7.01 -4.47
C PRO A 127 16.87 -5.62 -5.09
N ILE A 128 17.14 -5.48 -6.40
CA ILE A 128 17.10 -4.20 -7.11
C ILE A 128 15.72 -3.54 -7.06
N TRP A 129 14.61 -4.29 -6.95
CA TRP A 129 13.27 -3.70 -6.84
C TRP A 129 13.12 -2.83 -5.58
N ASN A 130 13.69 -3.27 -4.45
CA ASN A 130 13.67 -2.49 -3.22
C ASN A 130 14.58 -1.25 -3.31
N GLU A 131 15.71 -1.36 -4.01
CA GLU A 131 16.63 -0.25 -4.25
C GLU A 131 16.01 0.81 -5.17
N SER A 132 15.43 0.39 -6.29
CA SER A 132 14.69 1.27 -7.22
C SER A 132 13.52 1.95 -6.52
N TYR A 133 12.74 1.21 -5.73
CA TYR A 133 11.68 1.77 -4.90
C TYR A 133 12.22 2.83 -3.92
N ALA A 134 13.32 2.56 -3.22
CA ALA A 134 13.92 3.52 -2.30
C ALA A 134 14.42 4.79 -3.00
N VAL A 135 15.00 4.66 -4.19
CA VAL A 135 15.41 5.80 -5.03
C VAL A 135 14.19 6.62 -5.45
N ALA A 136 13.13 5.97 -5.92
CA ALA A 136 11.89 6.62 -6.32
C ALA A 136 11.20 7.34 -5.15
N MET A 137 11.15 6.71 -3.97
CA MET A 137 10.62 7.33 -2.74
C MET A 137 11.47 8.51 -2.26
N ARG A 138 12.81 8.45 -2.41
CA ARG A 138 13.68 9.59 -2.11
C ARG A 138 13.36 10.77 -3.02
N LYS A 139 13.15 10.52 -4.32
CA LYS A 139 12.74 11.57 -5.25
C LYS A 139 11.38 12.16 -4.84
N ALA A 140 10.38 11.30 -4.57
CA ALA A 140 9.06 11.74 -4.13
C ALA A 140 9.13 12.63 -2.88
N TYR A 141 9.98 12.28 -1.91
CA TYR A 141 10.24 13.10 -0.72
C TYR A 141 10.84 14.46 -1.10
N LEU A 142 11.94 14.48 -1.86
CA LEU A 142 12.62 15.73 -2.23
C LEU A 142 11.72 16.68 -3.03
N ASP A 143 10.82 16.15 -3.85
CA ASP A 143 9.87 16.94 -4.65
C ASP A 143 8.72 17.55 -3.80
N HIS A 144 8.54 17.12 -2.54
CA HIS A 144 7.43 17.51 -1.66
C HIS A 144 7.87 18.03 -0.28
N VAL A 145 9.18 18.22 -0.07
CA VAL A 145 9.70 18.89 1.12
C VAL A 145 9.72 20.41 0.85
N PRO A 146 9.20 21.23 1.76
CA PRO A 146 9.19 22.69 1.63
C PRO A 146 10.59 23.32 1.64
#